data_AF-M4SS96-F1
#
_entry.id   AF-M4SS96-F1
#
_cell.length_a   1.000
_cell.length_b   1.000
_cell.length_c   1.000
_cell.angle_alpha   90.00
_cell.angle_beta   90.00
_cell.angle_gamma   90.00
#
_symmetry.space_group_name_H-M   'P 1'
#
loop_
_entity.id
_entity.type
_entity.pdbx_description
1 polymer ?
#
loop_
_entity_poly.entity_id
_entity_poly.type
_entity_poly.pdbx_seq_one_letter_code
_entity_poly.pdbx_strand_id
1 'polypeptide(L)'
;GTDAPSVDHTTFDEQTNDLPELTADGFTQLTAGKGVVDDSLTVGTECNLFKGASTGLMTGTQIAQAVPFAGGWFSKSHTSDTTAVNVDATKFSSSTERAKHAAIGLYKQAWEAIKEVQPSTALVMSGIDGKQLEGLKTNAAFKKEVKRHLLNNAEQYKPSEDAAINEKIASVYGAQQSEFTERFCGKLTAINIDEAVSGKPQTKLAQLRDLEGLARALNYYITKKAADLTEVVAQLKKKCVCSEAKEGADNTCSKLIDAVTCTANPICSYNETEKYTTKKCKFNETKASASSVTVTQTQTGATSAASDRCTKHKDKASCEKENEGQKPGEEAHCGWIDDKCKDSSILATKKFALMVSAIVALLF
;
A
#
# COMPACT_ATOMS: atom_id res chain seq x y z
N GLY A 1 14.67 -6.00 31.61
CA GLY A 1 14.22 -5.06 30.58
C GLY A 1 13.42 -5.86 29.58
N THR A 2 12.25 -6.40 29.90
CA THR A 2 10.98 -5.75 30.29
C THR A 2 10.51 -4.72 29.27
N ASP A 3 9.29 -4.96 28.77
CA ASP A 3 8.43 -4.13 27.93
C ASP A 3 8.63 -4.23 26.41
N ALA A 4 8.37 -5.43 25.86
CA ALA A 4 7.66 -5.53 24.59
C ALA A 4 6.15 -5.61 24.90
N PRO A 5 5.28 -4.77 24.30
CA PRO A 5 3.85 -4.88 24.51
C PRO A 5 3.38 -6.24 23.98
N SER A 6 2.69 -7.01 24.83
CA SER A 6 1.99 -8.23 24.41
C SER A 6 0.90 -7.83 23.42
N VAL A 7 1.12 -8.12 22.14
CA VAL A 7 0.06 -8.16 21.12
C VAL A 7 -0.51 -9.57 21.14
N ASP A 8 -1.11 -9.94 22.27
CA ASP A 8 -2.12 -10.99 22.25
C ASP A 8 -3.26 -10.45 21.38
N HIS A 9 -3.35 -11.00 20.17
CA HIS A 9 -4.53 -10.86 19.34
C HIS A 9 -5.67 -11.55 20.07
N THR A 10 -6.31 -10.83 20.99
CA THR A 10 -7.66 -11.19 21.43
C THR A 10 -8.49 -11.21 20.17
N THR A 11 -8.84 -12.40 19.71
CA THR A 11 -10.04 -12.60 18.91
C THR A 11 -11.14 -11.88 19.67
N PHE A 12 -11.56 -10.73 19.16
CA PHE A 12 -12.85 -10.20 19.53
C PHE A 12 -13.84 -11.18 18.94
N ASP A 13 -14.15 -12.22 19.70
CA ASP A 13 -15.38 -12.97 19.48
C ASP A 13 -16.49 -11.92 19.44
N GLU A 14 -17.38 -12.00 18.44
CA GLU A 14 -18.58 -11.18 18.40
C GLU A 14 -19.20 -11.25 19.80
N GLN A 15 -19.15 -10.14 20.54
CA GLN A 15 -19.94 -10.03 21.75
C GLN A 15 -21.38 -10.20 21.28
N THR A 16 -21.94 -11.37 21.56
CA THR A 16 -23.38 -11.59 21.51
C THR A 16 -24.00 -10.41 22.24
N ASN A 17 -24.87 -9.66 21.57
CA ASN A 17 -25.54 -8.50 22.18
C ASN A 17 -26.05 -8.90 23.58
N ASP A 18 -25.37 -8.46 24.64
CA ASP A 18 -25.71 -8.79 26.03
C ASP A 18 -27.05 -8.18 26.45
N LEU A 19 -27.64 -7.36 25.57
CA LEU A 19 -28.97 -6.76 25.69
C LEU A 19 -29.81 -7.08 24.44
N PRO A 20 -30.29 -8.33 24.27
CA PRO A 20 -31.15 -8.70 23.13
C PRO A 20 -32.49 -7.94 23.11
N GLU A 21 -32.80 -7.28 24.22
CA GLU A 21 -33.99 -6.49 24.44
C GLU A 21 -33.82 -5.03 24.01
N LEU A 22 -32.62 -4.61 23.59
CA LEU A 22 -32.34 -3.26 23.13
C LEU A 22 -32.24 -3.22 21.60
N THR A 23 -32.96 -2.30 20.98
CA THR A 23 -32.93 -2.09 19.53
C THR A 23 -32.58 -0.65 19.16
N ALA A 24 -32.40 -0.41 17.87
CA ALA A 24 -32.28 0.93 17.30
C ALA A 24 -33.49 1.83 17.58
N ASP A 25 -34.62 1.27 18.06
CA ASP A 25 -35.84 2.00 18.37
C ASP A 25 -36.08 2.19 19.88
N GLY A 26 -35.62 1.27 20.73
CA GLY A 26 -35.86 1.35 22.17
C GLY A 26 -35.64 0.01 22.91
N PHE A 27 -36.20 -0.11 24.11
CA PHE A 27 -36.21 -1.36 24.88
C PHE A 27 -37.48 -2.16 24.55
N THR A 28 -37.35 -3.31 23.91
CA THR A 28 -38.45 -4.10 23.34
C THR A 28 -39.40 -4.67 24.38
N GLN A 29 -38.92 -4.95 25.60
CA GLN A 29 -39.75 -5.50 26.68
C GLN A 29 -40.43 -4.43 27.53
N LEU A 30 -39.95 -3.18 27.49
CA LEU A 30 -40.55 -2.06 28.20
C LEU A 30 -41.67 -1.44 27.34
N THR A 31 -42.72 -2.24 27.15
CA THR A 31 -43.93 -1.88 26.37
C THR A 31 -44.79 -0.84 27.08
N ALA A 32 -45.79 -0.32 26.36
CA ALA A 32 -46.67 0.73 26.87
C ALA A 32 -47.28 0.37 28.24
N GLY A 33 -46.88 1.10 29.27
CA GLY A 33 -47.36 0.94 30.65
C GLY A 33 -48.41 1.99 30.99
N LYS A 34 -49.44 1.59 31.74
CA LYS A 34 -50.46 2.49 32.30
C LYS A 34 -50.10 3.00 33.71
N GLY A 35 -48.90 2.69 34.23
CA GLY A 35 -48.56 2.95 35.62
C GLY A 35 -49.12 1.89 36.58
N VAL A 36 -49.18 2.20 37.89
CA VAL A 36 -49.76 1.31 38.90
C VAL A 36 -51.25 1.64 39.08
N VAL A 37 -52.03 1.25 38.07
CA VAL A 37 -53.46 1.50 38.04
C VAL A 37 -54.17 0.23 37.64
N ASP A 38 -54.90 -0.35 38.59
CA ASP A 38 -55.64 -1.59 38.44
C ASP A 38 -56.87 -1.54 39.35
N ASP A 39 -58.00 -2.07 38.89
CA ASP A 39 -59.27 -2.02 39.62
C ASP A 39 -59.22 -2.85 40.94
N SER A 40 -58.23 -3.75 41.09
CA SER A 40 -57.97 -4.48 42.34
C SER A 40 -57.22 -3.65 43.40
N LEU A 41 -56.66 -2.50 43.04
CA LEU A 41 -55.99 -1.58 43.97
C LEU A 41 -57.03 -0.73 44.71
N THR A 42 -57.67 -1.36 45.69
CA THR A 42 -58.72 -0.74 46.51
C THR A 42 -58.14 -0.03 47.73
N VAL A 43 -58.99 0.72 48.46
CA VAL A 43 -58.62 1.32 49.76
C VAL A 43 -58.17 0.27 50.80
N GLY A 44 -58.55 -1.00 50.62
CA GLY A 44 -58.14 -2.12 51.47
C GLY A 44 -56.78 -2.73 51.14
N THR A 45 -56.11 -2.30 50.07
CA THR A 45 -54.77 -2.80 49.70
C THR A 45 -53.75 -2.43 50.78
N GLU A 46 -52.93 -3.39 51.22
CA GLU A 46 -51.97 -3.19 52.32
C GLU A 46 -50.77 -2.32 51.92
N CYS A 47 -50.41 -2.31 50.64
CA CYS A 47 -49.30 -1.50 50.14
C CYS A 47 -49.73 -0.03 49.95
N ASN A 48 -49.36 0.82 50.91
CA ASN A 48 -49.68 2.26 50.88
C ASN A 48 -49.02 3.04 49.72
N LEU A 49 -48.00 2.48 49.06
CA LEU A 49 -47.38 3.08 47.85
C LEU A 49 -48.36 3.17 46.67
N PHE A 50 -49.41 2.35 46.67
CA PHE A 50 -50.42 2.32 45.60
C PHE A 50 -51.63 3.20 45.89
N LYS A 51 -51.59 3.99 46.97
CA LYS A 51 -52.66 4.90 47.41
C LYS A 51 -52.20 6.35 47.25
N GLY A 52 -52.94 7.16 46.50
CA GLY A 52 -52.64 8.54 46.17
C GLY A 52 -53.43 9.57 46.99
N ALA A 53 -54.54 9.14 47.60
CA ALA A 53 -55.38 9.96 48.48
C ALA A 53 -54.82 10.05 49.92
N SER A 54 -55.51 10.79 50.80
CA SER A 54 -55.13 11.08 52.20
C SER A 54 -54.87 9.87 53.12
N THR A 55 -55.07 8.65 52.62
CA THR A 55 -54.84 7.37 53.30
C THR A 55 -53.66 6.57 52.71
N GLY A 56 -52.86 7.19 51.83
CA GLY A 56 -51.77 6.55 51.11
C GLY A 56 -50.36 6.86 51.62
N LEU A 57 -49.48 7.32 50.73
CA LEU A 57 -48.06 7.60 51.03
C LEU A 57 -47.83 8.55 52.21
N MET A 58 -48.77 9.47 52.48
CA MET A 58 -48.68 10.41 53.60
C MET A 58 -49.98 10.40 54.39
N THR A 59 -49.87 10.64 55.71
CA THR A 59 -51.01 10.87 56.58
C THR A 59 -51.32 12.37 56.68
N GLY A 60 -52.61 12.72 56.71
CA GLY A 60 -53.07 14.10 56.89
C GLY A 60 -53.19 14.90 55.59
N THR A 61 -52.06 15.35 55.02
CA THR A 61 -52.07 16.21 53.82
C THR A 61 -51.75 15.41 52.55
N GLN A 62 -52.53 15.60 51.48
CA GLN A 62 -52.25 14.99 50.18
C GLN A 62 -50.93 15.52 49.59
N ILE A 63 -50.23 14.68 48.84
CA ILE A 63 -49.05 15.13 48.08
C ILE A 63 -49.52 16.15 47.04
N ALA A 64 -48.80 17.25 46.83
CA ALA A 64 -49.24 18.30 45.90
C ALA A 64 -49.00 17.96 44.41
N GLN A 65 -48.29 16.88 44.12
CA GLN A 65 -47.85 16.49 42.78
C GLN A 65 -47.89 14.97 42.62
N ALA A 66 -47.90 14.49 41.37
CA ALA A 66 -47.75 13.07 41.11
C ALA A 66 -46.36 12.59 41.58
N VAL A 67 -46.31 11.43 42.24
CA VAL A 67 -45.05 10.84 42.70
C VAL A 67 -44.54 9.86 41.63
N PRO A 68 -43.38 10.11 41.00
CA PRO A 68 -42.79 9.17 40.06
C PRO A 68 -42.05 8.04 40.80
N PHE A 69 -42.18 6.81 40.31
CA PHE A 69 -41.41 5.65 40.74
C PHE A 69 -40.67 5.04 39.55
N ALA A 70 -39.59 4.30 39.84
CA ALA A 70 -38.76 3.64 38.83
C ALA A 70 -38.39 4.58 37.67
N GLY A 71 -37.74 5.71 37.98
CA GLY A 71 -37.33 6.68 36.95
C GLY A 71 -38.48 7.27 36.13
N GLY A 72 -39.70 7.28 36.67
CA GLY A 72 -40.91 7.80 36.04
C GLY A 72 -41.69 6.78 35.20
N TRP A 73 -41.29 5.51 35.22
CA TRP A 73 -42.03 4.41 34.58
C TRP A 73 -43.43 4.24 35.18
N PHE A 74 -43.55 4.43 36.49
CA PHE A 74 -44.83 4.50 37.18
C PHE A 74 -44.99 5.88 37.81
N SER A 75 -46.23 6.33 37.98
CA SER A 75 -46.52 7.41 38.90
C SER A 75 -47.84 7.20 39.60
N LYS A 76 -47.99 7.82 40.77
CA LYS A 76 -49.27 7.90 41.46
C LYS A 76 -49.77 9.34 41.43
N SER A 77 -50.99 9.54 40.91
CA SER A 77 -51.63 10.85 40.91
C SER A 77 -52.03 11.24 42.34
N HIS A 78 -51.90 12.54 42.63
CA HIS A 78 -52.29 13.12 43.91
C HIS A 78 -53.80 13.40 44.02
N THR A 79 -54.52 13.39 42.90
CA THR A 79 -55.96 13.71 42.84
C THR A 79 -56.84 12.50 42.55
N SER A 80 -56.25 11.38 42.11
CA SER A 80 -57.01 10.21 41.69
C SER A 80 -56.17 8.94 41.78
N ASP A 81 -56.77 7.89 42.34
CA ASP A 81 -56.15 6.57 42.40
C ASP A 81 -56.16 5.83 41.06
N THR A 82 -56.94 6.33 40.08
CA THR A 82 -57.23 5.69 38.79
C THR A 82 -56.54 6.37 37.60
N THR A 83 -55.72 7.41 37.82
CA THR A 83 -55.06 8.12 36.73
C THR A 83 -53.77 7.41 36.30
N ALA A 84 -53.78 6.89 35.07
CA ALA A 84 -52.66 6.21 34.45
C ALA A 84 -51.55 7.15 33.97
N VAL A 85 -50.30 6.67 34.02
CA VAL A 85 -49.19 7.25 33.23
C VAL A 85 -49.20 6.58 31.87
N ASN A 86 -48.95 7.32 30.79
CA ASN A 86 -48.82 6.76 29.45
C ASN A 86 -47.35 6.85 29.02
N VAL A 87 -46.58 5.81 29.32
CA VAL A 87 -45.15 5.71 28.98
C VAL A 87 -44.90 4.51 28.07
N ASP A 88 -43.92 4.62 27.18
CA ASP A 88 -43.52 3.57 26.25
C ASP A 88 -42.04 3.75 25.91
N ALA A 89 -41.21 2.75 26.21
CA ALA A 89 -39.77 2.77 25.95
C ALA A 89 -39.38 1.96 24.70
N THR A 90 -40.35 1.40 23.97
CA THR A 90 -40.08 0.61 22.75
C THR A 90 -39.75 1.48 21.54
N LYS A 91 -40.04 2.79 21.60
CA LYS A 91 -40.02 3.72 20.45
C LYS A 91 -39.36 5.07 20.76
N PHE A 92 -38.24 5.08 21.48
CA PHE A 92 -37.46 6.31 21.74
C PHE A 92 -36.99 7.04 20.48
N SER A 93 -36.79 6.33 19.38
CA SER A 93 -36.46 6.90 18.06
C SER A 93 -37.61 7.71 17.44
N SER A 94 -38.87 7.48 17.86
CA SER A 94 -40.04 8.08 17.24
C SER A 94 -40.32 9.49 17.76
N SER A 95 -40.38 10.46 16.84
CA SER A 95 -40.76 11.83 17.15
C SER A 95 -42.24 11.97 17.51
N THR A 96 -43.11 11.08 17.00
CA THR A 96 -44.56 11.10 17.27
C THR A 96 -44.91 10.59 18.66
N GLU A 97 -44.03 9.81 19.28
CA GLU A 97 -44.22 9.22 20.63
C GLU A 97 -43.60 10.07 21.74
N ARG A 98 -43.03 11.25 21.40
CA ARG A 98 -42.27 12.10 22.35
C ARG A 98 -43.01 12.40 23.65
N ALA A 99 -44.34 12.54 23.61
CA ALA A 99 -45.15 12.78 24.79
C ALA A 99 -45.04 11.64 25.83
N LYS A 100 -44.88 10.39 25.38
CA LYS A 100 -44.71 9.21 26.24
C LYS A 100 -43.33 9.12 26.87
N HIS A 101 -42.35 9.85 26.35
CA HIS A 101 -40.96 9.82 26.83
C HIS A 101 -40.71 10.81 27.97
N ALA A 102 -41.58 11.81 28.15
CA ALA A 102 -41.36 12.93 29.07
C ALA A 102 -41.13 12.47 30.52
N ALA A 103 -41.90 11.47 30.98
CA ALA A 103 -41.75 10.91 32.33
C ALA A 103 -40.55 9.96 32.47
N ILE A 104 -40.11 9.32 31.39
CA ILE A 104 -39.06 8.28 31.36
C ILE A 104 -37.76 8.79 30.73
N GLY A 105 -37.43 10.07 30.95
CA GLY A 105 -36.27 10.72 30.33
C GLY A 105 -34.93 10.03 30.63
N LEU A 106 -34.78 9.42 31.81
CA LEU A 106 -33.57 8.65 32.17
C LEU A 106 -33.41 7.39 31.31
N TYR A 107 -34.50 6.70 30.97
CA TYR A 107 -34.47 5.54 30.07
C TYR A 107 -34.07 5.96 28.67
N LYS A 108 -34.58 7.11 28.19
CA LYS A 108 -34.19 7.66 26.89
C LYS A 108 -32.71 8.02 26.84
N GLN A 109 -32.17 8.67 27.87
CA GLN A 109 -30.74 8.99 27.97
C GLN A 109 -29.88 7.72 28.00
N ALA A 110 -30.31 6.70 28.75
CA ALA A 110 -29.62 5.39 28.76
C ALA A 110 -29.64 4.74 27.37
N TRP A 111 -30.78 4.74 26.67
CA TRP A 111 -30.88 4.25 25.29
C TRP A 111 -29.98 5.04 24.33
N GLU A 112 -29.92 6.38 24.43
CA GLU A 112 -29.03 7.21 23.62
C GLU A 112 -27.55 6.87 23.86
N ALA A 113 -27.13 6.78 25.12
CA ALA A 113 -25.75 6.44 25.47
C ALA A 113 -25.38 5.02 25.04
N ILE A 114 -26.26 4.04 25.24
CA ILE A 114 -26.00 2.66 24.82
C ILE A 114 -26.01 2.58 23.29
N LYS A 115 -26.86 3.32 22.57
CA LYS A 115 -26.84 3.39 21.11
C LYS A 115 -25.52 3.95 20.55
N GLU A 116 -24.88 4.88 21.26
CA GLU A 116 -23.57 5.42 20.87
C GLU A 116 -22.41 4.45 21.09
N VAL A 117 -22.53 3.55 22.09
CA VAL A 117 -21.47 2.62 22.51
C VAL A 117 -21.70 1.19 22.02
N GLN A 118 -22.94 0.82 21.68
CA GLN A 118 -23.24 -0.45 21.03
C GLN A 118 -22.29 -0.56 19.86
N PRO A 119 -21.54 -1.68 19.75
CA PRO A 119 -20.56 -1.84 18.71
C PRO A 119 -21.30 -1.58 17.40
N SER A 120 -20.98 -0.46 16.75
CA SER A 120 -21.26 -0.35 15.34
C SER A 120 -20.59 -1.58 14.76
N THR A 121 -21.38 -2.55 14.32
CA THR A 121 -20.89 -3.80 13.72
C THR A 121 -19.95 -3.53 12.54
N ALA A 122 -19.90 -2.28 12.07
CA ALA A 122 -18.77 -1.72 11.38
C ALA A 122 -17.92 -0.85 12.32
N LEU A 123 -16.77 -1.35 12.77
CA LEU A 123 -15.59 -0.49 12.74
C LEU A 123 -15.53 0.04 11.31
N VAL A 124 -15.97 1.27 11.08
CA VAL A 124 -15.73 1.93 9.80
C VAL A 124 -14.25 2.20 9.81
N MET A 125 -13.47 1.21 9.38
CA MET A 125 -12.11 1.44 8.94
C MET A 125 -12.25 2.48 7.83
N SER A 126 -11.92 3.74 8.15
CA SER A 126 -11.84 4.81 7.17
C SER A 126 -10.66 4.49 6.26
N GLY A 127 -10.89 3.59 5.32
CA GLY A 127 -9.90 3.00 4.45
C GLY A 127 -10.58 2.57 3.17
N ILE A 128 -9.87 2.73 2.07
CA ILE A 128 -10.32 2.20 0.78
C ILE A 128 -10.28 0.68 0.90
N ASP A 129 -11.38 -0.01 0.57
CA ASP A 129 -11.27 -1.44 0.34
C ASP A 129 -10.44 -1.67 -0.92
N GLY A 130 -9.18 -2.07 -0.75
CA GLY A 130 -8.24 -2.36 -1.84
C GLY A 130 -8.69 -3.50 -2.75
N LYS A 131 -9.79 -4.19 -2.44
CA LYS A 131 -10.43 -5.18 -3.32
C LYS A 131 -11.52 -4.59 -4.20
N GLN A 132 -12.02 -3.38 -3.91
CA GLN A 132 -13.11 -2.75 -4.66
C GLN A 132 -12.58 -1.73 -5.66
N LEU A 133 -12.70 -2.04 -6.95
CA LEU A 133 -12.21 -1.19 -8.04
C LEU A 133 -12.88 0.18 -8.04
N GLU A 134 -14.19 0.25 -7.81
CA GLU A 134 -14.93 1.53 -7.80
C GLU A 134 -14.52 2.42 -6.63
N GLY A 135 -14.24 1.83 -5.45
CA GLY A 135 -13.68 2.56 -4.31
C GLY A 135 -12.29 3.14 -4.62
N LEU A 136 -11.46 2.37 -5.32
CA LEU A 136 -10.13 2.84 -5.77
C LEU A 136 -10.25 3.97 -6.81
N LYS A 137 -11.14 3.84 -7.80
CA LYS A 137 -11.39 4.85 -8.84
C LYS A 137 -11.97 6.17 -8.29
N THR A 138 -12.54 6.17 -7.10
CA THR A 138 -13.01 7.41 -6.45
C THR A 138 -11.96 8.02 -5.52
N ASN A 139 -10.89 7.30 -5.21
CA ASN A 139 -9.89 7.76 -4.27
C ASN A 139 -8.78 8.63 -4.89
N ALA A 140 -8.67 9.86 -4.42
CA ALA A 140 -7.67 10.82 -4.91
C ALA A 140 -6.21 10.41 -4.64
N ALA A 141 -5.93 9.77 -3.51
CA ALA A 141 -4.57 9.31 -3.18
C ALA A 141 -4.13 8.16 -4.11
N PHE A 142 -5.04 7.22 -4.39
CA PHE A 142 -4.77 6.16 -5.36
C PHE A 142 -4.53 6.73 -6.76
N LYS A 143 -5.38 7.67 -7.23
CA LYS A 143 -5.19 8.34 -8.52
C LYS A 143 -3.84 9.06 -8.63
N LYS A 144 -3.41 9.74 -7.55
CA LYS A 144 -2.09 10.36 -7.47
C LYS A 144 -0.97 9.35 -7.68
N GLU A 145 -1.04 8.19 -7.03
CA GLU A 145 -0.03 7.14 -7.18
C GLU A 145 -0.07 6.49 -8.57
N VAL A 146 -1.24 6.29 -9.17
CA VAL A 146 -1.37 5.84 -10.57
C VAL A 146 -0.71 6.83 -11.53
N LYS A 147 -0.96 8.14 -11.36
CA LYS A 147 -0.33 9.19 -12.17
C LYS A 147 1.20 9.13 -12.03
N ARG A 148 1.69 9.05 -10.80
CA ARG A 148 3.13 9.01 -10.51
C ARG A 148 3.83 7.78 -11.07
N HIS A 149 3.26 6.60 -10.86
CA HIS A 149 3.94 5.34 -11.13
C HIS A 149 3.56 4.68 -12.46
N LEU A 150 2.30 4.74 -12.85
CA LEU A 150 1.80 4.05 -14.05
C LEU A 150 1.79 4.97 -15.27
N LEU A 151 1.59 6.27 -15.08
CA LEU A 151 1.73 7.29 -16.12
C LEU A 151 3.11 7.97 -16.11
N ASN A 152 3.98 7.64 -15.14
CA ASN A 152 5.32 8.23 -15.00
C ASN A 152 5.29 9.77 -14.99
N ASN A 153 4.28 10.36 -14.34
CA ASN A 153 4.12 11.80 -14.24
C ASN A 153 4.07 12.21 -12.76
N ALA A 154 5.12 12.90 -12.31
CA ALA A 154 5.27 13.33 -10.92
C ALA A 154 4.56 14.66 -10.58
N GLU A 155 3.90 15.30 -11.54
CA GLU A 155 3.14 16.53 -11.29
C GLU A 155 1.97 16.28 -10.34
N GLN A 156 1.54 17.35 -9.66
CA GLN A 156 0.38 17.30 -8.77
C GLN A 156 -0.85 16.77 -9.52
N TYR A 157 -1.57 15.86 -8.88
CA TYR A 157 -2.84 15.32 -9.38
C TYR A 157 -3.89 16.43 -9.52
N LYS A 158 -4.59 16.46 -10.66
CA LYS A 158 -5.72 17.34 -10.93
C LYS A 158 -6.95 16.53 -11.36
N PRO A 159 -8.17 16.84 -10.89
CA PRO A 159 -9.39 16.11 -11.27
C PRO A 159 -9.66 16.06 -12.79
N SER A 160 -9.17 17.04 -13.55
CA SER A 160 -9.28 17.03 -15.02
C SER A 160 -8.54 15.87 -15.70
N GLU A 161 -7.65 15.19 -14.98
CA GLU A 161 -6.83 14.07 -15.48
C GLU A 161 -7.49 12.71 -15.23
N ASP A 162 -8.65 12.69 -14.55
CA ASP A 162 -9.33 11.47 -14.13
C ASP A 162 -9.62 10.49 -15.27
N ALA A 163 -9.94 10.99 -16.46
CA ALA A 163 -10.19 10.15 -17.63
C ALA A 163 -8.95 9.31 -18.00
N ALA A 164 -7.80 9.97 -18.19
CA ALA A 164 -6.54 9.28 -18.54
C ALA A 164 -6.05 8.35 -17.41
N ILE A 165 -6.25 8.75 -16.15
CA ILE A 165 -5.90 7.92 -14.99
C ILE A 165 -6.79 6.67 -14.94
N ASN A 166 -8.10 6.81 -15.13
CA ASN A 166 -9.05 5.69 -15.13
C ASN A 166 -8.83 4.75 -16.32
N GLU A 167 -8.50 5.28 -17.50
CA GLU A 167 -8.08 4.48 -18.66
C GLU A 167 -6.82 3.66 -18.33
N LYS A 168 -5.84 4.26 -17.64
CA LYS A 168 -4.65 3.53 -17.21
C LYS A 168 -4.95 2.45 -16.18
N ILE A 169 -5.82 2.73 -15.21
CA ILE A 169 -6.31 1.73 -14.25
C ILE A 169 -6.94 0.56 -15.00
N ALA A 170 -7.85 0.83 -15.95
CA ALA A 170 -8.52 -0.20 -16.73
C ALA A 170 -7.53 -1.02 -17.59
N SER A 171 -6.54 -0.36 -18.20
CA SER A 171 -5.50 -1.03 -18.98
C SER A 171 -4.67 -2.01 -18.13
N VAL A 172 -4.25 -1.59 -16.93
CA VAL A 172 -3.35 -2.38 -16.07
C VAL A 172 -4.12 -3.45 -15.29
N TYR A 173 -5.23 -3.06 -14.66
CA TYR A 173 -5.94 -3.91 -13.72
C TYR A 173 -7.27 -4.45 -14.25
N GLY A 174 -7.75 -4.01 -15.41
CA GLY A 174 -9.06 -4.39 -15.94
C GLY A 174 -10.12 -3.33 -15.68
N ALA A 175 -11.09 -3.24 -16.58
CA ALA A 175 -12.17 -2.25 -16.53
C ALA A 175 -13.27 -2.65 -15.53
N GLN A 176 -13.47 -3.96 -15.35
CA GLN A 176 -14.51 -4.55 -14.52
C GLN A 176 -13.96 -5.11 -13.20
N GLN A 177 -14.82 -5.21 -12.19
CA GLN A 177 -14.46 -5.75 -10.88
C GLN A 177 -13.94 -7.20 -10.94
N SER A 178 -14.50 -8.04 -11.81
CA SER A 178 -14.05 -9.42 -12.03
C SER A 178 -12.61 -9.46 -12.55
N GLU A 179 -12.32 -8.67 -13.58
CA GLU A 179 -10.98 -8.54 -14.17
C GLU A 179 -9.96 -8.01 -13.15
N PHE A 180 -10.36 -7.01 -12.36
CA PHE A 180 -9.53 -6.47 -11.27
C PHE A 180 -9.20 -7.53 -10.23
N THR A 181 -10.22 -8.27 -9.79
CA THR A 181 -10.05 -9.34 -8.82
C THR A 181 -9.09 -10.40 -9.37
N GLU A 182 -9.22 -10.79 -10.64
CA GLU A 182 -8.33 -11.78 -11.25
C GLU A 182 -6.89 -11.25 -11.39
N ARG A 183 -6.71 -10.06 -11.95
CA ARG A 183 -5.39 -9.50 -12.29
C ARG A 183 -4.60 -9.02 -11.08
N PHE A 184 -5.27 -8.54 -10.03
CA PHE A 184 -4.65 -8.04 -8.82
C PHE A 184 -4.78 -9.01 -7.65
N CYS A 185 -6.01 -9.28 -7.20
CA CYS A 185 -6.23 -10.14 -6.03
C CYS A 185 -5.83 -11.60 -6.30
N GLY A 186 -6.09 -12.13 -7.50
CA GLY A 186 -5.72 -13.48 -7.92
C GLY A 186 -4.20 -13.67 -7.83
N LYS A 187 -3.42 -12.67 -8.25
CA LYS A 187 -1.97 -12.70 -8.09
C LYS A 187 -1.53 -12.73 -6.64
N LEU A 188 -2.15 -11.93 -5.76
CA LEU A 188 -1.85 -11.96 -4.32
C LEU A 188 -2.16 -13.33 -3.70
N THR A 189 -3.24 -13.98 -4.13
CA THR A 189 -3.60 -15.32 -3.63
C THR A 189 -2.68 -16.44 -4.13
N ALA A 190 -2.00 -16.23 -5.25
CA ALA A 190 -1.05 -17.18 -5.83
C ALA A 190 0.36 -17.07 -5.24
N ILE A 191 0.65 -16.00 -4.49
CA ILE A 191 1.97 -15.83 -3.85
C ILE A 191 2.10 -16.81 -2.68
N ASN A 192 3.09 -17.68 -2.80
CA ASN A 192 3.52 -18.55 -1.71
C ASN A 192 4.60 -17.85 -0.87
N ILE A 193 4.54 -18.07 0.43
CA ILE A 193 5.52 -17.60 1.42
C ILE A 193 6.01 -18.84 2.17
N ASP A 194 7.32 -19.01 2.22
CA ASP A 194 7.93 -20.10 2.98
C ASP A 194 7.71 -19.89 4.48
N GLU A 195 7.41 -20.96 5.21
CA GLU A 195 7.22 -20.91 6.66
C GLU A 195 8.48 -20.37 7.38
N ALA A 196 9.68 -20.69 6.89
CA ALA A 196 10.92 -20.16 7.44
C ALA A 196 11.05 -18.63 7.24
N VAL A 197 10.34 -18.07 6.26
CA VAL A 197 10.35 -16.63 5.94
C VAL A 197 9.36 -15.86 6.81
N SER A 198 8.12 -16.36 6.94
CA SER A 198 7.09 -15.71 7.77
C SER A 198 7.23 -16.06 9.26
N GLY A 199 7.84 -17.19 9.60
CA GLY A 199 7.79 -17.79 10.93
C GLY A 199 6.41 -18.33 11.31
N LYS A 200 5.55 -18.57 10.31
CA LYS A 200 4.15 -19.00 10.48
C LYS A 200 3.83 -20.15 9.51
N PRO A 201 2.96 -21.10 9.91
CA PRO A 201 2.64 -22.28 9.09
C PRO A 201 1.86 -21.96 7.81
N GLN A 202 1.30 -20.75 7.67
CA GLN A 202 0.58 -20.32 6.47
C GLN A 202 1.55 -20.13 5.30
N THR A 203 1.36 -20.92 4.26
CA THR A 203 2.23 -20.93 3.07
C THR A 203 1.74 -20.03 1.94
N LYS A 204 0.56 -19.41 2.07
CA LYS A 204 0.02 -18.45 1.10
C LYS A 204 -0.11 -17.06 1.70
N LEU A 205 0.28 -16.03 0.95
CA LEU A 205 0.15 -14.63 1.37
C LEU A 205 -1.29 -14.28 1.77
N ALA A 206 -2.28 -14.76 1.03
CA ALA A 206 -3.69 -14.50 1.33
C ALA A 206 -4.20 -15.12 2.65
N GLN A 207 -3.47 -16.10 3.20
CA GLN A 207 -3.79 -16.76 4.47
C GLN A 207 -3.06 -16.12 5.65
N LEU A 208 -1.97 -15.38 5.41
CA LEU A 208 -1.18 -14.70 6.43
C LEU A 208 -1.87 -13.39 6.84
N ARG A 209 -2.57 -13.42 7.98
CA ARG A 209 -3.38 -12.31 8.48
C ARG A 209 -2.76 -11.59 9.67
N ASP A 210 -1.73 -12.17 10.26
CA ASP A 210 -1.01 -11.59 11.39
C ASP A 210 0.05 -10.60 10.88
N LEU A 211 0.18 -9.49 11.61
CA LEU A 211 1.07 -8.39 11.21
C LEU A 211 2.55 -8.80 11.34
N GLU A 212 2.88 -9.64 12.31
CA GLU A 212 4.24 -10.11 12.58
C GLU A 212 4.80 -10.91 11.38
N GLY A 213 4.07 -11.93 10.92
CA GLY A 213 4.44 -12.78 9.81
C GLY A 213 4.51 -11.99 8.50
N LEU A 214 3.57 -11.07 8.27
CA LEU A 214 3.60 -10.16 7.12
C LEU A 214 4.86 -9.27 7.14
N ALA A 215 5.21 -8.68 8.28
CA ALA A 215 6.38 -7.82 8.41
C ALA A 215 7.70 -8.60 8.23
N ARG A 216 7.79 -9.81 8.80
CA ARG A 216 8.95 -10.72 8.59
C ARG A 216 9.12 -11.07 7.12
N ALA A 217 8.03 -11.49 6.45
CA ALA A 217 8.07 -11.84 5.05
C ALA A 217 8.47 -10.65 4.16
N LEU A 218 7.91 -9.46 4.44
CA LEU A 218 8.25 -8.23 3.72
C LEU A 218 9.75 -7.90 3.85
N ASN A 219 10.28 -7.88 5.08
CA ASN A 219 11.69 -7.57 5.32
C ASN A 219 12.65 -8.59 4.68
N TYR A 220 12.30 -9.87 4.73
CA TYR A 220 13.07 -10.92 4.05
C TYR A 220 13.15 -10.65 2.54
N TYR A 221 12.02 -10.41 1.88
CA TYR A 221 12.01 -10.21 0.43
C TYR A 221 12.67 -8.89 0.01
N ILE A 222 12.55 -7.81 0.80
CA ILE A 222 13.29 -6.57 0.56
C ILE A 222 14.80 -6.84 0.61
N THR A 223 15.27 -7.52 1.65
CA THR A 223 16.70 -7.82 1.83
C THR A 223 17.22 -8.75 0.73
N LYS A 224 16.44 -9.77 0.38
CA LYS A 224 16.76 -10.69 -0.72
C LYS A 224 16.87 -9.95 -2.05
N LYS A 225 15.93 -9.05 -2.36
CA LYS A 225 15.97 -8.25 -3.59
C LYS A 225 17.17 -7.31 -3.63
N ALA A 226 17.56 -6.72 -2.50
CA ALA A 226 18.78 -5.90 -2.41
C ALA A 226 20.05 -6.75 -2.66
N ALA A 227 20.11 -7.96 -2.12
CA ALA A 227 21.22 -8.90 -2.35
C ALA A 227 21.28 -9.35 -3.81
N ASP A 228 20.15 -9.80 -4.39
CA ASP A 228 20.05 -10.21 -5.79
C ASP A 228 20.49 -9.06 -6.73
N LEU A 229 20.06 -7.82 -6.44
CA LEU A 229 20.46 -6.66 -7.23
C LEU A 229 21.97 -6.40 -7.12
N THR A 230 22.54 -6.51 -5.92
CA THR A 230 23.99 -6.35 -5.71
C THR A 230 24.79 -7.37 -6.52
N GLU A 231 24.30 -8.61 -6.60
CA GLU A 231 24.92 -9.66 -7.41
C GLU A 231 24.84 -9.33 -8.90
N VAL A 232 23.66 -8.95 -9.41
CA VAL A 232 23.49 -8.55 -10.81
C VAL A 232 24.41 -7.38 -11.17
N VAL A 233 24.56 -6.40 -10.27
CA VAL A 233 25.48 -5.27 -10.45
C VAL A 233 26.93 -5.75 -10.51
N ALA A 234 27.33 -6.68 -9.64
CA ALA A 234 28.67 -7.26 -9.67
C ALA A 234 28.93 -8.03 -10.98
N GLN A 235 27.94 -8.80 -11.46
CA GLN A 235 28.03 -9.51 -12.74
C GLN A 235 28.13 -8.55 -13.93
N LEU A 236 27.35 -7.46 -13.93
CA LEU A 236 27.42 -6.42 -14.96
C LEU A 236 28.76 -5.69 -14.95
N LYS A 237 29.29 -5.34 -13.76
CA LYS A 237 30.64 -4.77 -13.63
C LYS A 237 31.69 -5.73 -14.19
N LYS A 238 31.62 -7.02 -13.86
CA LYS A 238 32.54 -8.02 -14.40
C LYS A 238 32.46 -8.13 -15.92
N LYS A 239 31.25 -8.17 -16.50
CA LYS A 239 31.05 -8.25 -17.97
C LYS A 239 31.52 -6.98 -18.69
N CYS A 240 31.25 -5.80 -18.13
CA CYS A 240 31.65 -4.52 -18.70
C CYS A 240 33.17 -4.31 -18.66
N VAL A 241 33.83 -4.70 -17.56
CA VAL A 241 35.29 -4.73 -17.47
C VAL A 241 35.89 -5.74 -18.46
N CYS A 242 35.24 -6.87 -18.73
CA CYS A 242 35.74 -7.85 -19.68
C CYS A 242 35.56 -7.49 -21.17
N SER A 243 34.66 -6.58 -21.55
CA SER A 243 34.41 -6.25 -22.97
C SER A 243 35.21 -5.04 -23.45
N GLU A 244 35.15 -3.92 -22.73
CA GLU A 244 35.86 -2.68 -23.13
C GLU A 244 37.35 -2.75 -22.81
N ALA A 245 37.74 -3.41 -21.71
CA ALA A 245 39.16 -3.60 -21.40
C ALA A 245 39.81 -4.60 -22.37
N LYS A 246 39.06 -5.54 -22.96
CA LYS A 246 39.60 -6.49 -23.95
C LYS A 246 40.04 -5.78 -25.22
N GLU A 247 39.20 -4.87 -25.74
CA GLU A 247 39.48 -4.22 -27.02
C GLU A 247 40.64 -3.21 -26.90
N GLY A 248 40.69 -2.45 -25.81
CA GLY A 248 41.83 -1.57 -25.49
C GLY A 248 43.12 -2.31 -25.14
N ALA A 249 43.02 -3.41 -24.38
CA ALA A 249 44.18 -4.23 -24.02
C ALA A 249 44.72 -5.05 -25.18
N ASP A 250 43.87 -5.58 -26.06
CA ASP A 250 44.32 -6.35 -27.23
C ASP A 250 44.98 -5.44 -28.26
N ASN A 251 44.52 -4.19 -28.42
CA ASN A 251 45.23 -3.17 -29.20
C ASN A 251 46.60 -2.81 -28.57
N THR A 252 46.67 -2.73 -27.24
CA THR A 252 47.93 -2.48 -26.53
C THR A 252 48.92 -3.66 -26.66
N CYS A 253 48.44 -4.90 -26.50
CA CYS A 253 49.26 -6.10 -26.67
C CYS A 253 49.68 -6.31 -28.14
N SER A 254 48.79 -6.06 -29.11
CA SER A 254 49.09 -6.24 -30.54
C SER A 254 50.15 -5.26 -31.08
N LYS A 255 50.42 -4.16 -30.36
CA LYS A 255 51.53 -3.23 -30.66
C LYS A 255 52.89 -3.76 -30.20
N LEU A 256 52.93 -4.74 -29.30
CA LEU A 256 54.15 -5.37 -28.81
C LEU A 256 54.52 -6.54 -29.74
N ILE A 257 55.50 -6.32 -30.60
CA ILE A 257 55.89 -7.30 -31.63
C ILE A 257 56.92 -8.31 -31.09
N ASP A 258 57.75 -7.89 -30.13
CA ASP A 258 58.81 -8.74 -29.60
C ASP A 258 58.35 -9.58 -28.39
N ALA A 259 58.90 -10.79 -28.29
CA ALA A 259 58.51 -11.77 -27.29
C ALA A 259 58.85 -11.32 -25.85
N VAL A 260 59.93 -10.56 -25.69
CA VAL A 260 60.46 -10.16 -24.38
C VAL A 260 59.55 -9.10 -23.75
N THR A 261 59.23 -8.03 -24.49
CA THR A 261 58.32 -6.98 -24.01
C THR A 261 56.89 -7.49 -23.89
N CYS A 262 56.44 -8.36 -24.79
CA CYS A 262 55.12 -8.98 -24.69
C CYS A 262 54.98 -9.82 -23.41
N THR A 263 55.99 -10.64 -23.09
CA THR A 263 55.94 -11.54 -21.93
C THR A 263 56.16 -10.79 -20.62
N ALA A 264 56.95 -9.70 -20.64
CA ALA A 264 57.14 -8.79 -19.51
C ALA A 264 55.88 -7.97 -19.19
N ASN A 265 54.96 -7.80 -20.14
CA ASN A 265 53.72 -7.10 -19.90
C ASN A 265 52.75 -7.98 -19.07
N PRO A 266 52.23 -7.49 -17.93
CA PRO A 266 51.45 -8.28 -16.99
C PRO A 266 50.07 -8.71 -17.53
N ILE A 267 49.59 -8.12 -18.64
CA ILE A 267 48.27 -8.42 -19.21
C ILE A 267 48.36 -9.14 -20.58
N CYS A 268 49.56 -9.39 -21.11
CA CYS A 268 49.76 -9.99 -22.43
C CYS A 268 50.44 -11.37 -22.40
N SER A 269 50.22 -12.16 -23.45
CA SER A 269 50.92 -13.43 -23.70
C SER A 269 51.39 -13.54 -25.15
N TYR A 270 52.61 -14.04 -25.33
CA TYR A 270 53.22 -14.25 -26.64
C TYR A 270 52.98 -15.68 -27.14
N ASN A 271 52.59 -15.81 -28.41
CA ASN A 271 52.36 -17.07 -29.10
C ASN A 271 53.26 -17.16 -30.35
N GLU A 272 54.29 -18.01 -30.27
CA GLU A 272 55.24 -18.24 -31.36
C GLU A 272 54.63 -18.93 -32.59
N THR A 273 53.53 -19.66 -32.40
CA THR A 273 52.85 -20.41 -33.48
C THR A 273 52.02 -19.52 -34.41
N GLU A 274 51.78 -18.27 -34.03
CA GLU A 274 50.99 -17.33 -34.82
C GLU A 274 51.81 -16.80 -36.01
N LYS A 275 51.22 -16.82 -37.22
CA LYS A 275 51.94 -16.50 -38.46
C LYS A 275 52.15 -15.01 -38.68
N TYR A 276 51.25 -14.18 -38.15
CA TYR A 276 51.31 -12.74 -38.30
C TYR A 276 52.02 -12.12 -37.09
N THR A 277 53.14 -11.44 -37.33
CA THR A 277 53.98 -10.82 -36.28
C THR A 277 53.19 -9.86 -35.38
N THR A 278 52.22 -9.13 -35.93
CA THR A 278 51.32 -8.21 -35.21
C THR A 278 50.25 -8.91 -34.37
N LYS A 279 50.12 -10.23 -34.46
CA LYS A 279 49.15 -11.04 -33.70
C LYS A 279 49.80 -12.00 -32.72
N LYS A 280 51.13 -12.02 -32.65
CA LYS A 280 51.86 -12.92 -31.74
C LYS A 280 51.67 -12.52 -30.27
N CYS A 281 51.47 -11.24 -29.96
CA CYS A 281 51.19 -10.79 -28.61
C CYS A 281 49.71 -10.43 -28.45
N LYS A 282 49.01 -11.13 -27.53
CA LYS A 282 47.57 -10.92 -27.29
C LYS A 282 47.25 -10.78 -25.82
N PHE A 283 46.12 -10.13 -25.56
CA PHE A 283 45.61 -10.02 -24.20
C PHE A 283 45.33 -11.40 -23.59
N ASN A 284 45.70 -11.59 -22.32
CA ASN A 284 45.51 -12.82 -21.58
C ASN A 284 44.68 -12.55 -20.31
N GLU A 285 43.42 -12.99 -20.33
CA GLU A 285 42.47 -12.79 -19.22
C GLU A 285 42.97 -13.38 -17.89
N THR A 286 43.65 -14.52 -17.94
CA THR A 286 44.16 -15.20 -16.75
C THR A 286 45.29 -14.42 -16.09
N LYS A 287 46.23 -13.91 -16.89
CA LYS A 287 47.33 -13.06 -16.38
C LYS A 287 46.81 -11.71 -15.87
N ALA A 288 45.88 -11.09 -16.57
CA ALA A 288 45.28 -9.82 -16.15
C ALA A 288 44.53 -9.96 -14.82
N SER A 289 43.82 -11.07 -14.63
CA SER A 289 43.10 -11.37 -13.38
C SER A 289 44.04 -11.64 -12.20
N ALA A 290 45.21 -12.25 -12.45
CA ALA A 290 46.20 -12.55 -11.41
C ALA A 290 47.06 -11.33 -11.01
N SER A 291 47.21 -10.35 -11.89
CA SER A 291 48.12 -9.22 -11.66
C SER A 291 47.53 -8.14 -10.75
N SER A 292 46.22 -8.16 -10.45
CA SER A 292 45.50 -7.10 -9.69
C SER A 292 45.76 -5.67 -10.18
N VAL A 293 46.30 -5.52 -11.40
CA VAL A 293 46.46 -4.25 -12.10
C VAL A 293 45.08 -3.88 -12.62
N THR A 294 44.47 -2.86 -12.02
CA THR A 294 43.35 -2.16 -12.63
C THR A 294 43.85 -1.69 -13.99
N VAL A 295 43.30 -2.23 -15.09
CA VAL A 295 43.58 -1.70 -16.43
C VAL A 295 43.17 -0.23 -16.35
N THR A 296 44.17 0.63 -16.21
CA THR A 296 43.94 2.06 -16.09
C THR A 296 43.31 2.43 -17.42
N GLN A 297 42.06 2.85 -17.34
CA GLN A 297 41.30 3.37 -18.46
C GLN A 297 42.18 4.44 -19.09
N THR A 298 42.92 4.09 -20.14
CA THR A 298 43.52 5.11 -20.98
C THR A 298 42.30 5.67 -21.67
N GLN A 299 41.82 6.83 -21.18
CA GLN A 299 41.07 7.76 -21.98
C GLN A 299 41.95 8.03 -23.19
N THR A 300 41.84 7.17 -24.19
CA THR A 300 42.34 7.46 -25.51
C THR A 300 41.36 8.51 -25.99
N GLY A 301 41.70 9.77 -25.71
CA GLY A 301 41.26 10.87 -26.54
C GLY A 301 41.70 10.53 -27.94
N ALA A 302 40.82 9.84 -28.67
CA ALA A 302 40.96 9.63 -30.10
C ALA A 302 40.62 10.96 -30.76
N THR A 303 41.55 11.90 -30.63
CA THR A 303 41.68 13.04 -31.51
C THR A 303 42.10 12.49 -32.87
N SER A 304 41.14 11.98 -33.63
CA SER A 304 41.18 11.81 -35.09
C SER A 304 39.79 11.45 -35.61
N ALA A 305 39.08 12.49 -36.09
CA ALA A 305 38.06 12.47 -37.15
C ALA A 305 36.63 11.88 -36.92
N ALA A 306 36.17 11.63 -35.69
CA ALA A 306 34.75 11.28 -35.44
C ALA A 306 33.86 12.45 -34.98
N SER A 307 34.44 13.52 -34.42
CA SER A 307 33.65 14.63 -33.83
C SER A 307 32.83 15.43 -34.84
N ASP A 308 33.20 15.45 -36.13
CA ASP A 308 32.53 16.29 -37.14
C ASP A 308 31.42 15.58 -37.92
N ARG A 309 31.40 14.24 -37.95
CA ARG A 309 30.48 13.47 -38.82
C ARG A 309 29.03 13.74 -38.50
N CYS A 310 28.66 13.65 -37.21
CA CYS A 310 27.28 13.86 -36.78
C CYS A 310 27.01 15.34 -36.45
N THR A 311 27.97 16.05 -35.86
CA THR A 311 27.74 17.42 -35.33
C THR A 311 27.60 18.50 -36.40
N LYS A 312 27.96 18.22 -37.67
CA LYS A 312 27.75 19.11 -38.82
C LYS A 312 26.28 19.23 -39.27
N HIS A 313 25.45 18.26 -38.90
CA HIS A 313 24.05 18.18 -39.33
C HIS A 313 23.14 18.99 -38.41
N LYS A 314 22.44 19.97 -38.99
CA LYS A 314 21.53 20.88 -38.27
C LYS A 314 20.06 20.49 -38.39
N ASP A 315 19.76 19.42 -39.11
CA ASP A 315 18.40 18.90 -39.29
C ASP A 315 18.38 17.39 -39.14
N LYS A 316 17.22 16.86 -38.76
CA LYS A 316 17.02 15.45 -38.46
C LYS A 316 17.23 14.55 -39.69
N ALA A 317 16.81 15.01 -40.87
CA ALA A 317 16.89 14.20 -42.08
C ALA A 317 18.34 13.99 -42.54
N SER A 318 19.18 15.02 -42.47
CA SER A 318 20.61 14.90 -42.77
C SER A 318 21.36 14.07 -41.73
N CYS A 319 20.95 14.14 -40.46
CA CYS A 319 21.48 13.30 -39.38
C CYS A 319 21.18 11.81 -39.58
N GLU A 320 19.94 11.47 -39.96
CA GLU A 320 19.50 10.07 -40.12
C GLU A 320 20.11 9.41 -41.38
N LYS A 321 20.41 10.21 -42.41
CA LYS A 321 21.12 9.74 -43.62
C LYS A 321 22.52 9.22 -43.36
N GLU A 322 23.17 9.64 -42.27
CA GLU A 322 24.48 9.08 -41.88
C GLU A 322 24.40 7.60 -41.48
N ASN A 323 23.19 7.05 -41.32
CA ASN A 323 22.94 5.64 -41.03
C ASN A 323 22.57 4.83 -42.28
N GLU A 324 22.47 5.45 -43.46
CA GLU A 324 22.17 4.74 -44.71
C GLU A 324 23.35 3.84 -45.12
N GLY A 325 23.06 2.59 -45.50
CA GLY A 325 24.06 1.59 -45.87
C GLY A 325 24.58 0.73 -44.71
N GLN A 326 24.10 0.94 -43.49
CA GLN A 326 24.40 0.06 -42.36
C GLN A 326 23.79 -1.34 -42.53
N LYS A 327 24.51 -2.35 -42.05
CA LYS A 327 24.01 -3.72 -42.07
C LYS A 327 22.95 -3.92 -40.99
N PRO A 328 21.96 -4.80 -41.20
CA PRO A 328 21.01 -5.17 -40.15
C PRO A 328 21.74 -5.68 -38.90
N GLY A 329 21.58 -4.99 -37.77
CA GLY A 329 22.22 -5.32 -36.49
C GLY A 329 23.44 -4.46 -36.12
N GLU A 330 23.86 -3.53 -36.97
CA GLU A 330 24.91 -2.54 -36.67
C GLU A 330 24.33 -1.34 -35.91
N GLU A 331 25.03 -0.82 -34.90
CA GLU A 331 24.58 0.37 -34.16
C GLU A 331 24.60 1.60 -35.07
N ALA A 332 23.54 2.43 -34.99
CA ALA A 332 23.45 3.69 -35.75
C ALA A 332 24.72 4.52 -35.56
N HIS A 333 25.25 5.19 -36.58
CA HIS A 333 26.41 6.07 -36.47
C HIS A 333 26.05 7.42 -35.80
N CYS A 334 24.87 7.95 -36.11
CA CYS A 334 24.40 9.24 -35.60
C CYS A 334 22.95 9.14 -35.10
N GLY A 335 22.62 9.88 -34.05
CA GLY A 335 21.27 9.97 -33.48
C GLY A 335 20.82 11.43 -33.25
N TRP A 336 19.56 11.72 -33.55
CA TRP A 336 18.97 13.05 -33.35
C TRP A 336 18.40 13.20 -31.94
N ILE A 337 18.99 14.06 -31.10
CA ILE A 337 18.62 14.24 -29.69
C ILE A 337 18.83 15.69 -29.25
N ASP A 338 17.84 16.25 -28.54
CA ASP A 338 17.83 17.65 -28.07
C ASP A 338 18.05 18.66 -29.21
N ASP A 339 17.35 18.45 -30.33
CA ASP A 339 17.46 19.25 -31.56
C ASP A 339 18.87 19.36 -32.15
N LYS A 340 19.71 18.35 -31.88
CA LYS A 340 21.06 18.25 -32.42
C LYS A 340 21.38 16.83 -32.84
N CYS A 341 22.16 16.69 -33.89
CA CYS A 341 22.71 15.40 -34.30
C CYS A 341 23.95 15.07 -33.47
N LYS A 342 23.93 13.92 -32.78
CA LYS A 342 24.99 13.46 -31.87
C LYS A 342 25.50 12.09 -32.28
N ASP A 343 26.74 11.80 -31.92
CA ASP A 343 27.34 10.49 -32.12
C ASP A 343 26.67 9.45 -31.20
N SER A 344 26.33 8.29 -31.73
CA SER A 344 25.68 7.19 -31.01
C SER A 344 26.57 6.56 -29.93
N SER A 345 27.89 6.68 -30.05
CA SER A 345 28.85 6.20 -29.04
C SER A 345 28.67 6.96 -27.73
N ILE A 346 28.38 8.27 -27.80
CA ILE A 346 28.08 9.12 -26.63
C ILE A 346 26.75 8.70 -25.98
N LEU A 347 25.81 8.20 -26.79
CA LEU A 347 24.50 7.70 -26.39
C LEU A 347 24.60 6.39 -25.61
N ALA A 348 25.45 5.46 -26.06
CA ALA A 348 25.74 4.22 -25.34
C ALA A 348 26.36 4.55 -23.97
N THR A 349 27.40 5.39 -23.92
CA THR A 349 28.05 5.78 -22.65
C THR A 349 27.09 6.50 -21.68
N LYS A 350 26.20 7.36 -22.18
CA LYS A 350 25.18 8.02 -21.33
C LYS A 350 24.12 7.05 -20.81
N LYS A 351 23.69 6.06 -21.60
CA LYS A 351 22.75 5.02 -21.15
C LYS A 351 23.37 4.19 -20.03
N PHE A 352 24.66 3.86 -20.12
CA PHE A 352 25.38 3.17 -19.04
C PHE A 352 25.56 4.05 -17.79
N ALA A 353 25.91 5.33 -17.95
CA ALA A 353 26.02 6.26 -16.81
C ALA A 353 24.67 6.45 -16.09
N LEU A 354 23.55 6.53 -16.82
CA LEU A 354 22.20 6.61 -16.24
C LEU A 354 21.78 5.32 -15.54
N MET A 355 22.09 4.15 -16.10
CA MET A 355 21.82 2.85 -15.47
C MET A 355 22.61 2.70 -14.16
N VAL A 356 23.89 3.09 -14.15
CA VAL A 356 24.73 3.05 -12.94
C VAL A 356 24.25 4.07 -11.89
N SER A 357 23.85 5.27 -12.31
CA SER A 357 23.35 6.31 -11.40
C SER A 357 21.99 5.96 -10.80
N ALA A 358 21.09 5.34 -11.59
CA ALA A 358 19.79 4.87 -11.10
C ALA A 358 19.92 3.70 -10.12
N ILE A 359 20.89 2.80 -10.35
CA ILE A 359 21.19 1.68 -9.45
C ILE A 359 21.77 2.17 -8.12
N VAL A 360 22.63 3.19 -8.14
CA VAL A 360 23.19 3.79 -6.91
C VAL A 360 22.12 4.58 -6.15
N ALA A 361 21.21 5.27 -6.83
CA ALA A 361 20.11 6.01 -6.19
C ALA A 361 19.03 5.12 -5.55
N LEU A 362 18.95 3.84 -5.92
CA LEU A 362 18.06 2.86 -5.28
C LEU A 362 18.66 2.21 -4.02
N LEU A 363 19.93 2.50 -3.72
CA LEU A 363 20.66 1.97 -2.56
C LEU A 363 20.77 2.97 -1.40
N PHE A 364 20.11 4.13 -1.47
CA PHE A 364 20.05 5.14 -0.41
C PHE A 364 18.63 5.57 -0.08
#